data_AF-A0A0C3HAD4-F1
#
_entry.id   AF-A0A0C3HAD4-F1
#
_cell.length_a   1.000
_cell.length_b   1.000
_cell.length_c   1.000
_cell.angle_alpha   90.00
_cell.angle_beta   90.00
_cell.angle_gamma   90.00
#
_symmetry.space_group_name_H-M   'P 1'
#
loop_
_entity.id
_entity.type
_entity.pdbx_description
1 polymer ?
#
loop_
_entity_poly.entity_id
_entity_poly.type
_entity_poly.pdbx_seq_one_letter_code
_entity_poly.pdbx_strand_id
1 'polypeptide(L)'
;MILHSSPCGLPSREIFLSAIAFTSSRDTWSSPSCAIIAASILLGHADEIRAPEFIIEFLLKTVIRPLFSKSKPPSITATGRKAMSSSDRPRNYNMSDSFDPALKPWKYLSPFSITVFEWAVENASEETVAESWNLFIPPLVTLLDDPNTPVRSRGLSMLSLFLPKMSGKRLKQTGLGDVFEDAVMPTLMFLPGVTPVEESMELLEPAYNALFVLADVRWESEGVAEIQRKSADQQERRKFYDRIMRQGILTGFTHAHEHRRIVELLTKEIGYLVEKMGMHAVKHLKNILQILSYALTDPFHSSLPLSLATIGTMKAVILACWPRISDPLHRRLILKSIVLCWKNLEDVSTDGSKVKDELKSLARLFTVACEASTPADTNSKIETEVSAVVGADPHLLELFNN
;
A
#
# COMPACT_ATOMS: atom_id res chain seq x y z
N MET A 1 22.76 -15.33 35.47
CA MET A 1 22.65 -13.96 36.02
C MET A 1 23.99 -13.64 36.68
N ILE A 2 24.96 -13.18 35.90
CA ILE A 2 26.25 -12.67 36.40
C ILE A 2 26.38 -11.29 35.75
N LEU A 3 26.07 -10.26 36.53
CA LEU A 3 26.22 -8.86 36.14
C LEU A 3 27.71 -8.53 36.26
N HIS A 4 28.41 -8.49 35.13
CA HIS A 4 29.70 -7.82 35.06
C HIS A 4 29.44 -6.31 35.08
N SER A 5 29.86 -5.67 36.18
CA SER A 5 29.89 -4.22 36.32
C SER A 5 30.83 -3.61 35.29
N SER A 6 30.28 -2.80 34.38
CA SER A 6 31.08 -1.94 33.50
C SER A 6 31.46 -0.65 34.24
N PRO A 7 32.65 -0.07 33.97
CA PRO A 7 33.11 1.13 34.63
C PRO A 7 32.28 2.35 34.19
N CYS A 8 32.22 3.32 35.10
CA CYS A 8 31.50 4.60 35.04
C CYS A 8 31.27 5.19 33.63
N GLY A 9 30.01 5.41 33.24
CA GLY A 9 29.63 6.48 32.31
C GLY A 9 28.49 6.18 31.33
N LEU A 10 28.38 4.96 30.79
CA LEU A 10 27.41 4.64 29.74
C LEU A 10 26.52 3.44 30.14
N PRO A 11 25.20 3.48 29.87
CA PRO A 11 24.32 2.35 30.09
C PRO A 11 24.82 1.12 29.31
N SER A 12 24.68 -0.08 29.89
CA SER A 12 24.96 -1.32 29.15
C SER A 12 24.07 -1.40 27.91
N ARG A 13 24.60 -1.92 26.79
CA ARG A 13 23.84 -2.13 25.53
C ARG A 13 22.55 -2.95 25.74
N GLU A 14 22.55 -3.81 26.74
CA GLU A 14 21.37 -4.60 27.17
C GLU A 14 20.23 -3.73 27.72
N ILE A 15 20.55 -2.59 28.35
CA ILE A 15 19.56 -1.62 28.82
C ILE A 15 18.88 -0.97 27.61
N PHE A 16 19.64 -0.60 26.58
CA PHE A 16 19.08 -0.06 25.35
C PHE A 16 18.23 -1.11 24.61
N LEU A 17 18.70 -2.36 24.52
CA LEU A 17 17.90 -3.44 23.95
C LEU A 17 16.56 -3.60 24.68
N SER A 18 16.60 -3.58 26.01
CA SER A 18 15.40 -3.66 26.85
C SER A 18 14.49 -2.46 26.61
N ALA A 19 15.02 -1.23 26.59
CA ALA A 19 14.22 -0.05 26.29
C ALA A 19 13.58 -0.12 24.90
N ILE A 20 14.33 -0.51 23.87
CA ILE A 20 13.82 -0.69 22.49
C ILE A 20 12.68 -1.71 22.47
N ALA A 21 12.76 -2.80 23.23
CA ALA A 21 11.69 -3.81 23.29
C ALA A 21 10.34 -3.28 23.82
N PHE A 22 10.30 -2.11 24.46
CA PHE A 22 9.08 -1.48 24.98
C PHE A 22 8.61 -0.26 24.18
N THR A 23 9.24 0.08 23.05
CA THR A 23 8.90 1.31 22.29
C THR A 23 7.57 1.23 21.52
N SER A 24 7.07 0.03 21.23
CA SER A 24 5.84 -0.16 20.46
C SER A 24 4.65 -0.44 21.37
N SER A 25 3.59 0.37 21.23
CA SER A 25 2.30 0.12 21.89
C SER A 25 1.47 -0.99 21.23
N ARG A 26 1.95 -1.56 20.11
CA ARG A 26 1.30 -2.70 19.43
C ARG A 26 1.63 -4.03 20.11
N ASP A 27 2.65 -4.05 20.95
CA ASP A 27 3.10 -5.24 21.64
C ASP A 27 2.27 -5.51 22.89
N THR A 28 1.90 -6.77 23.13
CA THR A 28 1.06 -7.17 24.26
C THR A 28 1.72 -6.98 25.62
N TRP A 29 3.05 -6.91 25.67
CA TRP A 29 3.82 -6.67 26.90
C TRP A 29 4.14 -5.19 27.13
N SER A 30 3.78 -4.29 26.21
CA SER A 30 4.02 -2.85 26.34
C SER A 30 2.73 -2.08 26.59
N SER A 31 2.86 -0.88 27.15
CA SER A 31 1.77 0.08 27.34
C SER A 31 2.19 1.45 26.80
N PRO A 32 1.26 2.36 26.48
CA PRO A 32 1.60 3.70 26.03
C PRO A 32 2.56 4.45 26.98
N SER A 33 2.36 4.30 28.29
CA SER A 33 3.25 4.87 29.31
C SER A 33 4.66 4.26 29.26
N CYS A 34 4.76 2.94 29.11
CA CYS A 34 6.06 2.26 28.95
C CYS A 34 6.79 2.73 27.69
N ALA A 35 6.07 2.87 26.58
CA ALA A 35 6.64 3.34 25.31
C ALA A 35 7.20 4.77 25.42
N ILE A 36 6.49 5.66 26.12
CA ILE A 36 6.96 7.03 26.37
C ILE A 36 8.25 7.03 27.22
N ILE A 37 8.29 6.22 28.28
CA ILE A 37 9.48 6.11 29.15
C ILE A 37 10.65 5.49 28.39
N ALA A 38 10.41 4.42 27.62
CA ALA A 38 11.42 3.81 26.78
C ALA A 38 11.99 4.81 25.77
N ALA A 39 11.13 5.56 25.08
CA ALA A 39 11.54 6.58 24.13
C ALA A 39 12.34 7.71 24.78
N SER A 40 11.99 8.14 26.00
CA SER A 40 12.72 9.20 26.71
C SER A 40 14.13 8.75 27.13
N ILE A 41 14.28 7.49 27.56
CA ILE A 41 15.58 6.88 27.85
C ILE A 41 16.45 6.85 26.59
N LEU A 42 15.88 6.39 25.47
CA LEU A 42 16.61 6.28 24.20
C LEU A 42 17.00 7.66 23.64
N LEU A 43 16.15 8.67 23.80
CA LEU A 43 16.43 10.03 23.34
C LEU A 43 17.66 10.64 24.01
N GLY A 44 17.89 10.34 25.29
CA GLY A 44 19.08 10.78 26.02
C GLY A 44 20.40 10.19 25.51
N HIS A 45 20.34 9.13 24.71
CA HIS A 45 21.49 8.39 24.18
C HIS A 45 21.43 8.25 22.64
N ALA A 46 20.76 9.18 21.96
CA ALA A 46 20.46 9.07 20.52
C ALA A 46 21.71 8.85 19.64
N ASP A 47 22.82 9.52 19.94
CA ASP A 47 24.06 9.40 19.16
C ASP A 47 24.67 7.99 19.27
N GLU A 48 24.64 7.40 20.46
CA GLU A 48 25.19 6.07 20.71
C GLU A 48 24.33 4.98 20.06
N ILE A 49 23.01 5.06 20.19
CA ILE A 49 22.10 4.02 19.69
C ILE A 49 21.91 4.10 18.17
N ARG A 50 22.12 5.27 17.54
CA ARG A 50 22.06 5.44 16.08
C ARG A 50 23.39 5.14 15.38
N ALA A 51 24.46 4.92 16.15
CA ALA A 51 25.75 4.55 15.59
C ALA A 51 25.65 3.22 14.82
N PRO A 52 26.29 3.09 13.63
CA PRO A 52 26.30 1.85 12.87
C PRO A 52 26.80 0.65 13.68
N GLU A 53 27.74 0.85 14.61
CA GLU A 53 28.25 -0.20 15.48
C GLU A 53 27.16 -0.78 16.39
N PHE A 54 26.25 0.06 16.91
CA PHE A 54 25.15 -0.41 17.74
C PHE A 54 24.10 -1.15 16.90
N ILE A 55 23.69 -0.58 15.77
CA ILE A 55 22.65 -1.16 14.92
C ILE A 55 23.15 -2.44 14.24
N ILE A 56 24.31 -2.40 13.60
CA ILE A 56 24.83 -3.52 12.80
C ILE A 56 25.44 -4.61 13.68
N GLU A 57 26.42 -4.26 14.50
CA GLU A 57 27.16 -5.29 15.25
C GLU A 57 26.34 -5.84 16.41
N PHE A 58 25.67 -4.98 17.19
CA PHE A 58 24.90 -5.45 18.34
C PHE A 58 23.48 -5.89 17.94
N LEU A 59 22.62 -4.99 17.46
CA LEU A 59 21.21 -5.36 17.21
C LEU A 59 21.09 -6.41 16.10
N LEU A 60 21.62 -6.15 14.90
CA LEU A 60 21.38 -7.05 13.77
C LEU A 60 22.21 -8.35 13.86
N LYS A 61 23.51 -8.27 14.12
CA LYS A 61 24.37 -9.48 14.13
C LYS A 61 24.26 -10.28 15.42
N THR A 62 24.28 -9.64 16.59
CA THR A 62 24.24 -10.36 17.88
C THR A 62 22.82 -10.76 18.28
N VAL A 63 21.82 -9.90 18.09
CA VAL A 63 20.45 -10.16 18.58
C VAL A 63 19.54 -10.76 17.50
N ILE A 64 19.33 -10.06 16.39
CA ILE A 64 18.31 -10.43 15.39
C ILE A 64 18.72 -11.65 14.58
N ARG A 65 19.93 -11.67 14.01
CA ARG A 65 20.37 -12.74 13.09
C ARG A 65 20.23 -14.13 13.69
N PRO A 66 20.65 -14.42 14.94
CA PRO A 66 20.46 -15.75 15.54
C PRO A 66 18.98 -16.17 15.63
N LEU A 67 18.08 -15.22 15.94
CA LEU A 67 16.65 -15.47 16.10
C LEU A 67 15.95 -15.76 14.75
N PHE A 68 16.40 -15.15 13.66
CA PHE A 68 15.80 -15.36 12.32
C PHE A 68 16.51 -16.43 11.47
N SER A 69 17.71 -16.87 11.87
CA SER A 69 18.56 -17.78 11.07
C SER A 69 17.93 -19.15 10.73
N LYS A 70 16.95 -19.59 11.52
CA LYS A 70 16.29 -20.90 11.36
C LYS A 70 15.12 -20.89 10.38
N SER A 71 14.47 -19.74 10.19
CA SER A 71 13.25 -19.63 9.37
C SER A 71 13.52 -19.68 7.86
N LYS A 72 14.74 -19.31 7.41
CA LYS A 72 15.29 -19.47 6.04
C LYS A 72 14.24 -19.41 4.91
N PRO A 73 13.73 -18.21 4.56
CA PRO A 73 12.75 -18.07 3.48
C PRO A 73 13.32 -18.57 2.14
N PRO A 74 12.54 -19.33 1.35
CA PRO A 74 13.04 -20.00 0.15
C PRO A 74 13.31 -19.06 -1.04
N SER A 75 12.73 -17.86 -1.02
CA SER A 75 12.85 -16.85 -2.07
C SER A 75 14.22 -16.16 -2.10
N ILE A 76 15.05 -16.35 -1.05
CA ILE A 76 16.36 -15.71 -0.92
C ILE A 76 17.48 -16.71 -0.61
N THR A 77 18.70 -16.35 -1.00
CA THR A 77 19.92 -17.06 -0.62
C THR A 77 20.31 -16.73 0.83
N ALA A 78 21.26 -17.48 1.39
CA ALA A 78 21.84 -17.19 2.71
C ALA A 78 22.49 -15.78 2.80
N THR A 79 22.83 -15.17 1.66
CA THR A 79 23.37 -13.79 1.58
C THR A 79 22.28 -12.74 1.33
N GLY A 80 21.00 -13.12 1.36
CA GLY A 80 19.87 -12.23 1.14
C GLY A 80 19.63 -11.81 -0.32
N ARG A 81 20.22 -12.48 -1.31
CA ARG A 81 19.92 -12.21 -2.74
C ARG A 81 18.74 -13.06 -3.20
N LYS A 82 18.08 -12.70 -4.31
CA LYS A 82 17.07 -13.57 -4.93
C LYS A 82 17.64 -14.97 -5.16
N ALA A 83 16.96 -16.00 -4.66
CA ALA A 83 17.33 -17.37 -4.92
C ALA A 83 17.08 -17.70 -6.40
N MET A 84 18.02 -18.41 -7.05
CA MET A 84 17.71 -19.05 -8.32
C MET A 84 16.66 -20.11 -8.02
N SER A 85 15.50 -20.05 -8.70
CA SER A 85 14.43 -21.01 -8.53
C SER A 85 15.02 -22.41 -8.74
N SER A 86 15.21 -23.17 -7.66
CA SER A 86 15.65 -24.56 -7.76
C SER A 86 14.56 -25.31 -8.50
N SER A 87 14.92 -26.10 -9.51
CA SER A 87 14.04 -27.10 -10.15
C SER A 87 13.50 -28.14 -9.16
N ASP A 88 13.96 -28.10 -7.92
CA ASP A 88 13.50 -28.95 -6.83
C ASP A 88 12.12 -28.51 -6.36
N ARG A 89 11.25 -29.52 -6.21
CA ARG A 89 9.83 -29.45 -5.87
C ARG A 89 9.54 -28.37 -4.82
N PRO A 90 8.37 -27.68 -4.90
CA PRO A 90 7.95 -26.77 -3.87
C PRO A 90 8.06 -27.48 -2.52
N ARG A 91 8.87 -26.92 -1.62
CA ARG A 91 9.06 -27.47 -0.28
C ARG A 91 7.66 -27.54 0.33
N ASN A 92 7.17 -28.76 0.59
CA ASN A 92 5.85 -28.96 1.17
C ASN A 92 5.77 -28.09 2.42
N TYR A 93 4.96 -27.04 2.35
CA TYR A 93 4.71 -26.16 3.48
C TYR A 93 3.93 -26.99 4.50
N ASN A 94 4.65 -27.60 5.44
CA ASN A 94 4.02 -28.34 6.52
C ASN A 94 3.43 -27.30 7.47
N MET A 95 2.10 -27.28 7.58
CA MET A 95 1.38 -26.38 8.49
C MET A 95 1.91 -26.48 9.94
N SER A 96 2.41 -27.65 10.34
CA SER A 96 3.06 -27.88 11.64
C SER A 96 4.30 -27.00 11.87
N ASP A 97 5.09 -26.76 10.82
CA ASP A 97 6.34 -26.00 10.90
C ASP A 97 6.07 -24.51 11.12
N SER A 98 4.85 -24.05 10.79
CA SER A 98 4.42 -22.66 11.00
C SER A 98 4.35 -22.29 12.48
N PHE A 99 4.09 -23.28 13.36
CA PHE A 99 3.89 -23.10 14.80
C PHE A 99 5.02 -23.64 15.66
N ASP A 100 6.09 -24.18 15.06
CA ASP A 100 7.21 -24.75 15.81
C ASP A 100 8.10 -23.65 16.43
N PRO A 101 8.16 -23.53 17.78
CA PRO A 101 9.03 -22.58 18.46
C PRO A 101 10.52 -22.76 18.14
N ALA A 102 10.94 -23.98 17.80
CA ALA A 102 12.31 -24.27 17.45
C ALA A 102 12.70 -23.67 16.09
N LEU A 103 11.75 -23.56 15.14
CA LEU A 103 11.95 -22.99 13.80
C LEU A 103 11.73 -21.47 13.75
N LYS A 104 10.92 -20.93 14.66
CA LYS A 104 10.61 -19.49 14.76
C LYS A 104 10.87 -18.94 16.17
N PRO A 105 12.12 -18.97 16.67
CA PRO A 105 12.42 -18.48 18.01
C PRO A 105 12.18 -16.96 18.14
N TRP A 106 12.35 -16.19 17.06
CA TRP A 106 11.96 -14.78 16.97
C TRP A 106 10.49 -14.52 17.29
N LYS A 107 9.60 -15.48 17.00
CA LYS A 107 8.15 -15.33 17.20
C LYS A 107 7.71 -15.82 18.58
N TYR A 108 8.22 -16.98 19.00
CA TYR A 108 7.70 -17.70 20.17
C TYR A 108 8.57 -17.55 21.43
N LEU A 109 9.89 -17.41 21.28
CA LEU A 109 10.81 -17.29 22.43
C LEU A 109 11.21 -15.84 22.70
N SER A 110 11.27 -15.02 21.65
CA SER A 110 11.75 -13.64 21.74
C SER A 110 10.90 -12.71 20.87
N PRO A 111 9.59 -12.57 21.15
CA PRO A 111 8.68 -11.76 20.34
C PRO A 111 9.07 -10.29 20.24
N PHE A 112 9.81 -9.77 21.23
CA PHE A 112 10.41 -8.43 21.20
C PHE A 112 11.34 -8.19 20.00
N SER A 113 11.84 -9.25 19.38
CA SER A 113 12.72 -9.16 18.22
C SER A 113 12.08 -8.45 17.02
N ILE A 114 10.76 -8.51 16.87
CA ILE A 114 10.05 -7.78 15.82
C ILE A 114 10.17 -6.27 16.05
N THR A 115 9.96 -5.82 17.29
CA THR A 115 10.08 -4.40 17.69
C THR A 115 11.51 -3.90 17.62
N VAL A 116 12.47 -4.72 18.03
CA VAL A 116 13.89 -4.38 17.89
C VAL A 116 14.29 -4.28 16.42
N PHE A 117 13.79 -5.16 15.56
CA PHE A 117 14.05 -5.10 14.13
C PHE A 117 13.38 -3.89 13.47
N GLU A 118 12.12 -3.58 13.82
CA GLU A 118 11.42 -2.36 13.36
C GLU A 118 12.22 -1.11 13.71
N TRP A 119 12.66 -1.01 14.97
CA TRP A 119 13.45 0.12 15.43
C TRP A 119 14.78 0.26 14.67
N ALA A 120 15.45 -0.86 14.36
CA ALA A 120 16.66 -0.87 13.56
C ALA A 120 16.39 -0.42 12.11
N VAL A 121 15.28 -0.84 11.51
CA VAL A 121 14.86 -0.38 10.17
C VAL A 121 14.58 1.12 10.17
N GLU A 122 13.92 1.65 11.20
CA GLU A 122 13.61 3.08 11.32
C GLU A 122 14.87 3.94 11.49
N ASN A 123 15.79 3.52 12.36
CA ASN A 123 16.93 4.35 12.79
C ASN A 123 18.22 4.14 11.97
N ALA A 124 18.31 3.09 11.15
CA ALA A 124 19.45 2.92 10.26
C ALA A 124 19.48 4.03 9.19
N SER A 125 20.65 4.63 8.97
CA SER A 125 20.86 5.59 7.89
C SER A 125 20.87 4.90 6.50
N GLU A 126 20.73 5.68 5.43
CA GLU A 126 20.82 5.16 4.06
C GLU A 126 22.19 4.54 3.79
N GLU A 127 23.27 5.12 4.29
CA GLU A 127 24.64 4.59 4.18
C GLU A 127 24.76 3.26 4.93
N THR A 128 24.22 3.19 6.14
CA THR A 128 24.22 1.98 6.97
C THR A 128 23.49 0.83 6.27
N VAL A 129 22.33 1.11 5.69
CA VAL A 129 21.57 0.14 4.88
C VAL A 129 22.34 -0.22 3.61
N ALA A 130 22.93 0.76 2.93
CA ALA A 130 23.71 0.53 1.72
C ALA A 130 24.93 -0.38 1.98
N GLU A 131 25.52 -0.37 3.16
CA GLU A 131 26.65 -1.25 3.48
C GLU A 131 26.20 -2.64 3.94
N SER A 132 25.10 -2.71 4.71
CA SER A 132 24.72 -3.92 5.46
C SER A 132 23.31 -4.46 5.16
N TRP A 133 22.71 -4.08 4.02
CA TRP A 133 21.36 -4.50 3.59
C TRP A 133 21.10 -6.00 3.72
N ASN A 134 22.10 -6.85 3.49
CA ASN A 134 21.99 -8.31 3.54
C ASN A 134 21.59 -8.85 4.93
N LEU A 135 21.75 -8.06 6.00
CA LEU A 135 21.30 -8.40 7.34
C LEU A 135 19.81 -8.10 7.56
N PHE A 136 19.24 -7.14 6.80
CA PHE A 136 17.84 -6.73 6.89
C PHE A 136 16.92 -7.64 6.08
N ILE A 137 17.38 -8.15 4.93
CA ILE A 137 16.52 -8.91 4.01
C ILE A 137 15.92 -10.16 4.65
N PRO A 138 16.68 -11.06 5.31
CA PRO A 138 16.09 -12.30 5.81
C PRO A 138 15.00 -12.09 6.87
N PRO A 139 15.20 -11.23 7.90
CA PRO A 139 14.12 -10.89 8.81
C PRO A 139 12.93 -10.26 8.09
N LEU A 140 13.15 -9.29 7.20
CA LEU A 140 12.07 -8.59 6.50
C LEU A 140 11.20 -9.54 5.66
N VAL A 141 11.81 -10.39 4.83
CA VAL A 141 11.08 -11.38 4.03
C VAL A 141 10.38 -12.41 4.92
N THR A 142 11.01 -12.83 6.02
CA THR A 142 10.37 -13.75 6.99
C THR A 142 9.09 -13.16 7.59
N LEU A 143 9.08 -11.85 7.89
CA LEU A 143 7.89 -11.17 8.42
C LEU A 143 6.80 -11.03 7.35
N LEU A 144 7.17 -10.73 6.10
CA LEU A 144 6.23 -10.64 4.97
C LEU A 144 5.57 -11.99 4.66
N ASP A 145 6.30 -13.09 4.82
CA ASP A 145 5.80 -14.45 4.58
C ASP A 145 5.00 -15.04 5.76
N ASP A 146 4.98 -14.40 6.94
CA ASP A 146 4.32 -14.98 8.11
C ASP A 146 2.79 -14.95 7.98
N PRO A 147 2.07 -16.04 8.33
CA PRO A 147 0.62 -16.09 8.20
C PRO A 147 -0.14 -15.27 9.25
N ASN A 148 0.50 -14.77 10.31
CA ASN A 148 -0.17 -13.97 11.32
C ASN A 148 -0.30 -12.51 10.87
N THR A 149 -1.53 -12.01 10.87
CA THR A 149 -1.89 -10.65 10.40
C THR A 149 -1.06 -9.54 11.07
N PRO A 150 -0.99 -9.43 12.42
CA PRO A 150 -0.14 -8.43 13.08
C PRO A 150 1.34 -8.46 12.68
N VAL A 151 1.91 -9.66 12.51
CA VAL A 151 3.31 -9.82 12.11
C VAL A 151 3.53 -9.36 10.67
N ARG A 152 2.66 -9.81 9.75
CA ARG A 152 2.74 -9.43 8.33
C ARG A 152 2.51 -7.93 8.14
N SER A 153 1.52 -7.34 8.81
CA SER A 153 1.24 -5.89 8.74
C SER A 153 2.45 -5.05 9.16
N ARG A 154 3.16 -5.45 10.23
CA ARG A 154 4.42 -4.82 10.62
C ARG A 154 5.51 -5.01 9.57
N GLY A 155 5.65 -6.21 9.00
CA GLY A 155 6.57 -6.47 7.89
C GLY A 155 6.34 -5.55 6.68
N LEU A 156 5.08 -5.31 6.29
CA LEU A 156 4.71 -4.42 5.19
C LEU A 156 5.03 -2.96 5.48
N SER A 157 4.76 -2.52 6.72
CA SER A 157 5.10 -1.18 7.20
C SER A 157 6.62 -0.96 7.19
N MET A 158 7.38 -1.93 7.73
CA MET A 158 8.85 -1.90 7.71
C MET A 158 9.41 -1.90 6.29
N LEU A 159 8.81 -2.67 5.37
CA LEU A 159 9.24 -2.70 3.98
C LEU A 159 9.11 -1.32 3.33
N SER A 160 8.00 -0.61 3.59
CA SER A 160 7.77 0.75 3.07
C SER A 160 8.81 1.76 3.60
N LEU A 161 9.30 1.58 4.83
CA LEU A 161 10.36 2.42 5.42
C LEU A 161 11.77 2.02 4.96
N PHE A 162 11.97 0.73 4.68
CA PHE A 162 13.25 0.18 4.26
C PHE A 162 13.58 0.48 2.79
N LEU A 163 12.58 0.42 1.91
CA LEU A 163 12.77 0.56 0.47
C LEU A 163 13.42 1.88 0.04
N PRO A 164 13.03 3.06 0.55
CA PRO A 164 13.68 4.33 0.18
C PRO A 164 15.18 4.36 0.53
N LYS A 165 15.61 3.60 1.54
CA LYS A 165 17.01 3.49 1.97
C LYS A 165 17.83 2.56 1.05
N MET A 166 17.18 1.93 0.07
CA MET A 166 17.79 1.08 -0.95
C MET A 166 17.79 1.80 -2.29
N SER A 167 18.94 1.90 -2.95
CA SER A 167 18.98 2.44 -4.32
C SER A 167 18.24 1.51 -5.31
N GLY A 168 17.48 2.06 -6.26
CA GLY A 168 16.81 1.29 -7.32
C GLY A 168 17.77 0.41 -8.13
N LYS A 169 18.99 0.89 -8.40
CA LYS A 169 20.08 0.12 -9.04
C LYS A 169 20.39 -1.18 -8.29
N ARG A 170 20.45 -1.13 -6.95
CA ARG A 170 20.73 -2.29 -6.10
C ARG A 170 19.59 -3.29 -6.13
N LEU A 171 18.34 -2.84 -6.06
CA LEU A 171 17.17 -3.73 -6.17
C LEU A 171 17.18 -4.51 -7.48
N LYS A 172 17.57 -3.87 -8.60
CA LYS A 172 17.73 -4.54 -9.90
C LYS A 172 18.88 -5.54 -9.90
N GLN A 173 20.05 -5.16 -9.37
CA GLN A 173 21.24 -6.02 -9.35
C GLN A 173 21.09 -7.26 -8.48
N THR A 174 20.35 -7.17 -7.37
CA THR A 174 20.15 -8.28 -6.42
C THR A 174 18.92 -9.14 -6.74
N GLY A 175 18.05 -8.67 -7.63
CA GLY A 175 16.75 -9.28 -7.93
C GLY A 175 15.72 -9.12 -6.79
N LEU A 176 16.01 -8.32 -5.77
CA LEU A 176 15.15 -8.18 -4.60
C LEU A 176 13.81 -7.50 -4.91
N GLY A 177 13.75 -6.69 -5.97
CA GLY A 177 12.48 -6.10 -6.39
C GLY A 177 11.42 -7.15 -6.70
N ASP A 178 11.80 -8.28 -7.30
CA ASP A 178 10.85 -9.37 -7.57
C ASP A 178 10.53 -10.16 -6.30
N VAL A 179 11.51 -10.36 -5.41
CA VAL A 179 11.30 -11.06 -4.13
C VAL A 179 10.26 -10.32 -3.29
N PHE A 180 10.37 -8.99 -3.19
CA PHE A 180 9.41 -8.20 -2.44
C PHE A 180 8.05 -8.16 -3.13
N GLU A 181 8.00 -8.06 -4.46
CA GLU A 181 6.74 -8.15 -5.18
C GLU A 181 6.03 -9.50 -4.92
N ASP A 182 6.75 -10.61 -5.07
CA ASP A 182 6.21 -11.96 -4.90
C ASP A 182 5.77 -12.23 -3.44
N ALA A 183 6.42 -11.59 -2.46
CA ALA A 183 6.03 -11.68 -1.05
C ALA A 183 4.81 -10.81 -0.71
N VAL A 184 4.67 -9.63 -1.32
CA VAL A 184 3.60 -8.67 -0.98
C VAL A 184 2.32 -8.90 -1.77
N MET A 185 2.41 -9.18 -3.08
CA MET A 185 1.24 -9.33 -3.96
C MET A 185 0.17 -10.32 -3.45
N PRO A 186 0.52 -11.49 -2.87
CA PRO A 186 -0.48 -12.40 -2.29
C PRO A 186 -1.31 -11.79 -1.16
N THR A 187 -0.76 -10.78 -0.46
CA THR A 187 -1.47 -10.09 0.63
C THR A 187 -2.72 -9.36 0.13
N LEU A 188 -2.75 -8.95 -1.15
CA LEU A 188 -3.92 -8.28 -1.72
C LEU A 188 -5.16 -9.19 -1.78
N MET A 189 -5.00 -10.50 -1.61
CA MET A 189 -6.07 -11.49 -1.59
C MET A 189 -6.54 -11.87 -0.17
N PHE A 190 -6.05 -11.17 0.87
CA PHE A 190 -6.53 -11.30 2.24
C PHE A 190 -7.83 -10.51 2.38
N LEU A 191 -8.89 -11.08 1.82
CA LEU A 191 -10.19 -10.45 1.65
C LEU A 191 -11.25 -11.07 2.57
N PRO A 192 -12.32 -10.32 2.86
CA PRO A 192 -13.51 -10.85 3.51
C PRO A 192 -14.07 -12.13 2.88
N GLY A 193 -14.57 -13.02 3.73
CA GLY A 193 -15.03 -14.37 3.38
C GLY A 193 -14.09 -15.44 3.94
N VAL A 194 -12.78 -15.25 3.79
CA VAL A 194 -11.74 -16.10 4.42
C VAL A 194 -11.03 -15.37 5.55
N THR A 195 -10.79 -14.07 5.39
CA THR A 195 -10.14 -13.21 6.38
C THR A 195 -11.17 -12.24 6.97
N PRO A 196 -11.24 -11.98 8.29
CA PRO A 196 -12.13 -10.96 8.84
C PRO A 196 -11.91 -9.57 8.20
N VAL A 197 -12.94 -8.73 8.21
CA VAL A 197 -12.88 -7.39 7.58
C VAL A 197 -11.78 -6.54 8.22
N GLU A 198 -11.66 -6.58 9.55
CA GLU A 198 -10.68 -5.83 10.33
C GLU A 198 -9.25 -6.24 9.99
N GLU A 199 -8.99 -7.55 9.90
CA GLU A 199 -7.70 -8.10 9.50
C GLU A 199 -7.38 -7.79 8.03
N SER A 200 -8.38 -7.84 7.15
CA SER A 200 -8.21 -7.46 5.74
C SER A 200 -7.78 -5.99 5.64
N MET A 201 -8.43 -5.09 6.39
CA MET A 201 -8.05 -3.67 6.43
C MET A 201 -6.64 -3.45 6.98
N GLU A 202 -6.23 -4.21 8.02
CA GLU A 202 -4.89 -4.12 8.61
C GLU A 202 -3.77 -4.55 7.64
N LEU A 203 -4.10 -5.36 6.63
CA LEU A 203 -3.14 -5.90 5.66
C LEU A 203 -3.14 -5.16 4.32
N LEU A 204 -4.31 -4.85 3.78
CA LEU A 204 -4.44 -4.33 2.42
C LEU A 204 -3.81 -2.95 2.27
N GLU A 205 -4.08 -2.02 3.19
CA GLU A 205 -3.56 -0.64 3.10
C GLU A 205 -2.01 -0.61 3.17
N PRO A 206 -1.34 -1.26 4.15
CA PRO A 206 0.12 -1.37 4.13
C PRO A 206 0.67 -2.12 2.91
N ALA A 207 -0.05 -3.11 2.37
CA ALA A 207 0.39 -3.85 1.18
C ALA A 207 0.38 -2.98 -0.08
N TYR A 208 -0.68 -2.22 -0.33
CA TYR A 208 -0.72 -1.27 -1.45
C TYR A 208 0.38 -0.22 -1.32
N ASN A 209 0.53 0.37 -0.12
CA ASN A 209 1.60 1.34 0.13
C ASN A 209 3.00 0.75 -0.14
N ALA A 210 3.29 -0.45 0.36
CA ALA A 210 4.58 -1.10 0.12
C ALA A 210 4.85 -1.37 -1.36
N LEU A 211 3.83 -1.76 -2.13
CA LEU A 211 3.95 -1.97 -3.58
C LEU A 211 4.19 -0.66 -4.33
N PHE A 212 3.55 0.44 -3.92
CA PHE A 212 3.75 1.74 -4.54
C PHE A 212 5.13 2.31 -4.24
N VAL A 213 5.59 2.23 -2.98
CA VAL A 213 6.95 2.59 -2.60
C VAL A 213 7.97 1.74 -3.37
N LEU A 214 7.72 0.43 -3.50
CA LEU A 214 8.58 -0.45 -4.30
C LEU A 214 8.66 0.01 -5.76
N ALA A 215 7.54 0.40 -6.37
CA ALA A 215 7.54 0.90 -7.73
C ALA A 215 8.29 2.23 -7.86
N ASP A 216 8.09 3.14 -6.92
CA ASP A 216 8.73 4.45 -6.95
C ASP A 216 10.26 4.30 -6.85
N VAL A 217 10.77 3.47 -5.92
CA VAL A 217 12.21 3.23 -5.75
C VAL A 217 12.82 2.41 -6.91
N ARG A 218 12.13 1.36 -7.38
CA ARG A 218 12.69 0.45 -8.40
C ARG A 218 12.88 1.13 -9.75
N TRP A 219 12.03 2.09 -10.08
CA TRP A 219 12.01 2.79 -11.38
C TRP A 219 12.14 4.31 -11.24
N GLU A 220 12.76 4.79 -10.15
CA GLU A 220 13.16 6.20 -10.00
C GLU A 220 14.15 6.60 -11.10
N SER A 221 13.97 7.78 -11.71
CA SER A 221 14.79 8.20 -12.84
C SER A 221 16.01 8.99 -12.37
N GLU A 222 17.18 8.37 -12.44
CA GLU A 222 18.46 9.05 -12.21
C GLU A 222 19.05 9.53 -13.57
N GLY A 223 18.72 10.77 -13.97
CA GLY A 223 19.52 11.54 -14.94
C GLY A 223 19.26 11.34 -16.45
N VAL A 224 20.16 11.94 -17.24
CA VAL A 224 19.98 12.30 -18.67
C VAL A 224 20.42 11.18 -19.64
N ALA A 225 21.27 10.24 -19.22
CA ALA A 225 21.84 9.18 -20.09
C ALA A 225 20.86 8.02 -20.44
N GLU A 226 19.60 8.13 -20.05
CA GLU A 226 18.67 7.00 -19.91
C GLU A 226 17.60 6.86 -21.01
N ILE A 227 17.63 7.61 -22.11
CA ILE A 227 16.47 7.69 -23.03
C ILE A 227 16.00 6.31 -23.59
N GLN A 228 16.92 5.39 -23.91
CA GLN A 228 16.55 4.03 -24.34
C GLN A 228 16.17 3.10 -23.18
N ARG A 229 16.89 3.17 -22.05
CA ARG A 229 16.60 2.38 -20.82
C ARG A 229 15.26 2.78 -20.19
N LYS A 230 14.91 4.08 -20.27
CA LYS A 230 13.61 4.64 -19.90
C LYS A 230 12.47 3.89 -20.57
N SER A 231 12.60 3.48 -21.83
CA SER A 231 11.49 2.78 -22.50
C SER A 231 11.19 1.39 -21.91
N ALA A 232 12.23 0.61 -21.58
CA ALA A 232 12.08 -0.72 -20.99
C ALA A 232 11.64 -0.66 -19.52
N ASP A 233 12.29 0.18 -18.71
CA ASP A 233 11.93 0.37 -17.29
C ASP A 233 10.50 0.90 -17.14
N GLN A 234 10.09 1.85 -17.98
CA GLN A 234 8.71 2.34 -17.98
C GLN A 234 7.72 1.26 -18.44
N GLN A 235 8.13 0.35 -19.34
CA GLN A 235 7.29 -0.77 -19.73
C GLN A 235 7.13 -1.79 -18.59
N GLU A 236 8.19 -2.10 -17.85
CA GLU A 236 8.11 -2.96 -16.67
C GLU A 236 7.25 -2.34 -15.56
N ARG A 237 7.45 -1.04 -15.28
CA ARG A 237 6.62 -0.28 -14.33
C ARG A 237 5.15 -0.32 -14.74
N ARG A 238 4.85 -0.15 -16.03
CA ARG A 238 3.49 -0.26 -16.55
C ARG A 238 2.89 -1.66 -16.36
N LYS A 239 3.67 -2.72 -16.59
CA LYS A 239 3.24 -4.10 -16.31
C LYS A 239 3.02 -4.36 -14.83
N PHE A 240 3.84 -3.77 -13.96
CA PHE A 240 3.68 -3.83 -12.51
C PHE A 240 2.36 -3.19 -12.07
N TYR A 241 2.07 -1.96 -12.51
CA TYR A 241 0.79 -1.31 -12.24
C TYR A 241 -0.41 -2.07 -12.82
N ASP A 242 -0.25 -2.71 -13.98
CA ASP A 242 -1.30 -3.60 -14.52
C ASP A 242 -1.58 -4.79 -13.63
N ARG A 243 -0.54 -5.38 -13.02
CA ARG A 243 -0.71 -6.49 -12.07
C ARG A 243 -1.44 -6.02 -10.82
N ILE A 244 -1.07 -4.88 -10.23
CA ILE A 244 -1.78 -4.32 -9.06
C ILE A 244 -3.25 -4.06 -9.40
N MET A 245 -3.52 -3.39 -10.54
CA MET A 245 -4.88 -3.12 -10.97
C MET A 245 -5.68 -4.41 -11.16
N ARG A 246 -5.16 -5.36 -11.95
CA ARG A 246 -5.92 -6.56 -12.33
C ARG A 246 -6.02 -7.57 -11.19
N GLN A 247 -4.90 -7.91 -10.56
CA GLN A 247 -4.80 -8.99 -9.58
C GLN A 247 -5.10 -8.52 -8.17
N GLY A 248 -4.83 -7.25 -7.84
CA GLY A 248 -5.17 -6.67 -6.54
C GLY A 248 -6.57 -6.09 -6.53
N ILE A 249 -6.75 -4.98 -7.26
CA ILE A 249 -7.95 -4.15 -7.14
C ILE A 249 -9.18 -4.80 -7.78
N LEU A 250 -9.12 -5.17 -9.06
CA LEU A 250 -10.29 -5.69 -9.79
C LEU A 250 -10.74 -7.04 -9.23
N THR A 251 -9.80 -7.95 -8.94
CA THR A 251 -10.09 -9.21 -8.27
C THR A 251 -10.62 -8.97 -6.86
N GLY A 252 -9.98 -8.07 -6.10
CA GLY A 252 -10.41 -7.70 -4.76
C GLY A 252 -11.86 -7.21 -4.71
N PHE A 253 -12.22 -6.32 -5.63
CA PHE A 253 -13.59 -5.83 -5.76
C PHE A 253 -14.57 -6.97 -6.10
N THR A 254 -14.21 -7.83 -7.05
CA THR A 254 -15.07 -8.96 -7.45
C THR A 254 -15.44 -9.85 -6.26
N HIS A 255 -14.49 -10.10 -5.34
CA HIS A 255 -14.71 -10.96 -4.18
C HIS A 255 -15.23 -10.26 -2.94
N ALA A 256 -15.05 -8.95 -2.80
CA ALA A 256 -15.33 -8.23 -1.55
C ALA A 256 -16.15 -6.94 -1.73
N HIS A 257 -16.83 -6.74 -2.86
CA HIS A 257 -17.66 -5.56 -3.13
C HIS A 257 -18.82 -5.37 -2.13
N GLU A 258 -19.27 -6.44 -1.47
CA GLU A 258 -20.30 -6.39 -0.43
C GLU A 258 -19.82 -5.67 0.85
N HIS A 259 -18.51 -5.51 1.01
CA HIS A 259 -17.91 -4.89 2.18
C HIS A 259 -17.51 -3.45 1.90
N ARG A 260 -18.35 -2.52 2.35
CA ARG A 260 -18.17 -1.07 2.21
C ARG A 260 -16.76 -0.56 2.51
N ARG A 261 -16.14 -0.98 3.63
CA ARG A 261 -14.79 -0.53 4.01
C ARG A 261 -13.73 -0.95 2.99
N ILE A 262 -13.89 -2.13 2.41
CA ILE A 262 -13.00 -2.63 1.33
C ILE A 262 -13.25 -1.83 0.05
N VAL A 263 -14.51 -1.58 -0.33
CA VAL A 263 -14.84 -0.76 -1.50
C VAL A 263 -14.26 0.65 -1.37
N GLU A 264 -14.32 1.24 -0.18
CA GLU A 264 -13.72 2.55 0.11
C GLU A 264 -12.21 2.53 -0.08
N LEU A 265 -11.51 1.53 0.49
CA LEU A 265 -10.08 1.34 0.31
C LEU A 265 -9.74 1.19 -1.19
N LEU A 266 -10.33 0.21 -1.86
CA LEU A 266 -10.07 -0.07 -3.27
C LEU A 266 -10.32 1.16 -4.16
N THR A 267 -11.34 1.96 -3.86
CA THR A 267 -11.62 3.20 -4.58
C THR A 267 -10.50 4.23 -4.42
N LYS A 268 -9.94 4.39 -3.21
CA LYS A 268 -8.78 5.27 -2.98
C LYS A 268 -7.55 4.76 -3.72
N GLU A 269 -7.30 3.45 -3.66
CA GLU A 269 -6.17 2.83 -4.35
C GLU A 269 -6.27 2.93 -5.88
N ILE A 270 -7.49 2.85 -6.44
CA ILE A 270 -7.72 3.15 -7.87
C ILE A 270 -7.28 4.57 -8.20
N GLY A 271 -7.67 5.55 -7.39
CA GLY A 271 -7.32 6.96 -7.60
C GLY A 271 -5.80 7.15 -7.68
N TYR A 272 -5.10 6.68 -6.65
CA TYR A 272 -3.64 6.74 -6.59
C TYR A 272 -2.98 6.02 -7.79
N LEU A 273 -3.44 4.81 -8.11
CA LEU A 273 -2.86 4.03 -9.20
C LEU A 273 -3.13 4.67 -10.57
N VAL A 274 -4.30 5.27 -10.78
CA VAL A 274 -4.65 5.98 -12.02
C VAL A 274 -3.78 7.20 -12.20
N GLU A 275 -3.51 7.98 -11.15
CA GLU A 275 -2.59 9.11 -11.21
C GLU A 275 -1.18 8.67 -11.62
N LYS A 276 -0.69 7.55 -11.06
CA LYS A 276 0.62 6.97 -11.42
C LYS A 276 0.65 6.40 -12.84
N MET A 277 -0.46 5.84 -13.33
CA MET A 277 -0.56 5.27 -14.68
C MET A 277 -0.78 6.32 -15.78
N GLY A 278 -1.40 7.46 -15.44
CA GLY A 278 -1.82 8.48 -16.40
C GLY A 278 -2.66 7.90 -17.54
N MET A 279 -2.36 8.29 -18.77
CA MET A 279 -3.09 7.83 -19.97
C MET A 279 -3.12 6.31 -20.15
N HIS A 280 -2.21 5.56 -19.51
CA HIS A 280 -2.20 4.09 -19.59
C HIS A 280 -3.33 3.45 -18.79
N ALA A 281 -3.99 4.17 -17.88
CA ALA A 281 -5.18 3.70 -17.17
C ALA A 281 -6.36 3.40 -18.12
N VAL A 282 -6.38 3.98 -19.33
CA VAL A 282 -7.45 3.84 -20.33
C VAL A 282 -7.81 2.38 -20.63
N LYS A 283 -6.84 1.45 -20.63
CA LYS A 283 -7.10 0.02 -20.90
C LYS A 283 -7.93 -0.67 -19.81
N HIS A 284 -8.02 -0.08 -18.62
CA HIS A 284 -8.82 -0.55 -17.49
C HIS A 284 -10.07 0.30 -17.28
N LEU A 285 -10.28 1.36 -18.07
CA LEU A 285 -11.32 2.37 -17.89
C LEU A 285 -12.71 1.77 -17.72
N LYS A 286 -13.08 0.80 -18.56
CA LYS A 286 -14.38 0.12 -18.48
C LYS A 286 -14.63 -0.48 -17.09
N ASN A 287 -13.65 -1.19 -16.54
CA ASN A 287 -13.78 -1.86 -15.25
C ASN A 287 -13.74 -0.85 -14.09
N ILE A 288 -12.87 0.17 -14.20
CA ILE A 288 -12.79 1.24 -13.22
C ILE A 288 -14.13 1.98 -13.13
N LEU A 289 -14.72 2.40 -14.25
CA LEU A 289 -16.00 3.10 -14.26
C LEU A 289 -17.15 2.25 -13.71
N GLN A 290 -17.13 0.93 -13.92
CA GLN A 290 -18.11 0.02 -13.31
C GLN A 290 -18.02 0.04 -11.79
N ILE A 291 -16.80 -0.04 -11.23
CA ILE A 291 -16.57 0.02 -9.78
C ILE A 291 -17.01 1.37 -9.21
N LEU A 292 -16.58 2.48 -9.82
CA LEU A 292 -16.93 3.82 -9.33
C LEU A 292 -18.42 4.11 -9.47
N SER A 293 -19.04 3.66 -10.57
CA SER A 293 -20.50 3.75 -10.72
C SER A 293 -21.21 2.94 -9.65
N TYR A 294 -20.76 1.73 -9.34
CA TYR A 294 -21.36 0.91 -8.28
C TYR A 294 -21.31 1.65 -6.94
N ALA A 295 -20.13 2.15 -6.56
CA ALA A 295 -19.93 2.87 -5.29
C ALA A 295 -20.74 4.19 -5.18
N LEU A 296 -20.97 4.92 -6.28
CA LEU A 296 -21.78 6.15 -6.28
C LEU A 296 -23.28 5.91 -6.33
N THR A 297 -23.73 4.79 -6.90
CA THR A 297 -25.16 4.55 -7.16
C THR A 297 -25.85 3.73 -6.08
N ASP A 298 -25.09 2.97 -5.29
CA ASP A 298 -25.66 2.11 -4.27
C ASP A 298 -26.09 2.91 -3.03
N PRO A 299 -27.41 2.96 -2.73
CA PRO A 299 -27.93 3.73 -1.60
C PRO A 299 -27.44 3.18 -0.25
N PHE A 300 -27.17 1.87 -0.14
CA PHE A 300 -26.74 1.23 1.11
C PHE A 300 -25.25 1.43 1.40
N HIS A 301 -24.46 1.77 0.38
CA HIS A 301 -23.04 2.06 0.52
C HIS A 301 -22.74 3.55 0.80
N SER A 302 -23.74 4.43 0.69
CA SER A 302 -23.62 5.90 0.83
C SER A 302 -23.05 6.35 2.18
N SER A 303 -21.72 6.49 2.28
CA SER A 303 -21.04 7.12 3.42
C SER A 303 -20.33 8.34 2.91
N LEU A 304 -20.26 9.37 3.74
CA LEU A 304 -19.46 10.54 3.45
C LEU A 304 -18.01 10.17 3.02
N PRO A 305 -17.24 9.34 3.75
CA PRO A 305 -15.92 8.88 3.30
C PRO A 305 -15.89 8.18 1.94
N LEU A 306 -16.81 7.23 1.68
CA LEU A 306 -16.82 6.50 0.42
C LEU A 306 -17.20 7.42 -0.74
N SER A 307 -18.29 8.18 -0.63
CA SER A 307 -18.76 9.07 -1.69
C SER A 307 -17.70 10.11 -2.06
N LEU A 308 -17.03 10.72 -1.07
CA LEU A 308 -15.95 11.67 -1.33
C LEU A 308 -14.75 11.00 -2.00
N ALA A 309 -14.35 9.81 -1.54
CA ALA A 309 -13.27 9.04 -2.16
C ALA A 309 -13.62 8.67 -3.61
N THR A 310 -14.84 8.20 -3.87
CA THR A 310 -15.29 7.82 -5.21
C THR A 310 -15.41 9.02 -6.14
N ILE A 311 -15.90 10.16 -5.66
CA ILE A 311 -15.94 11.40 -6.44
C ILE A 311 -14.51 11.85 -6.78
N GLY A 312 -13.60 11.88 -5.81
CA GLY A 312 -12.19 12.22 -6.02
C GLY A 312 -11.52 11.30 -7.04
N THR A 313 -11.70 9.99 -6.91
CA THR A 313 -11.17 8.99 -7.85
C THR A 313 -11.80 9.14 -9.24
N MET A 314 -13.10 9.43 -9.34
CA MET A 314 -13.75 9.68 -10.63
C MET A 314 -13.15 10.92 -11.33
N LYS A 315 -12.85 11.99 -10.58
CA LYS A 315 -12.15 13.17 -11.13
C LYS A 315 -10.76 12.79 -11.67
N ALA A 316 -9.97 12.04 -10.90
CA ALA A 316 -8.66 11.57 -11.34
C ALA A 316 -8.74 10.70 -12.61
N VAL A 317 -9.74 9.82 -12.70
CA VAL A 317 -10.00 8.99 -13.90
C VAL A 317 -10.37 9.84 -15.10
N ILE A 318 -11.26 10.82 -14.93
CA ILE A 318 -11.64 11.75 -16.00
C ILE A 318 -10.40 12.51 -16.48
N LEU A 319 -9.58 13.06 -15.59
CA LEU A 319 -8.36 13.78 -15.95
C LEU A 319 -7.34 12.90 -16.68
N ALA A 320 -7.12 11.66 -16.22
CA ALA A 320 -6.15 10.75 -16.82
C ALA A 320 -6.63 10.15 -18.16
N CYS A 321 -7.93 9.93 -18.31
CA CYS A 321 -8.53 9.20 -19.43
C CYS A 321 -9.44 10.06 -20.32
N TRP A 322 -9.40 11.39 -20.17
CA TRP A 322 -10.30 12.35 -20.84
C TRP A 322 -10.55 12.04 -22.33
N PRO A 323 -9.55 11.67 -23.17
CA PRO A 323 -9.77 11.46 -24.61
C PRO A 323 -10.73 10.31 -24.93
N ARG A 324 -10.99 9.42 -23.97
CA ARG A 324 -11.88 8.25 -24.11
C ARG A 324 -13.16 8.36 -23.29
N ILE A 325 -13.35 9.44 -22.53
CA ILE A 325 -14.56 9.68 -21.74
C ILE A 325 -15.76 9.99 -22.65
N SER A 326 -15.53 10.62 -23.81
CA SER A 326 -16.60 10.92 -24.78
C SER A 326 -17.17 9.73 -25.53
N ASP A 327 -16.66 8.52 -25.31
CA ASP A 327 -17.34 7.31 -25.76
C ASP A 327 -18.77 7.28 -25.17
N PRO A 328 -19.83 7.17 -26.00
CA PRO A 328 -21.22 7.18 -25.53
C PRO A 328 -21.53 6.19 -24.41
N LEU A 329 -20.80 5.07 -24.30
CA LEU A 329 -20.99 4.12 -23.21
C LEU A 329 -20.43 4.65 -21.88
N HIS A 330 -19.21 5.20 -21.89
CA HIS A 330 -18.60 5.77 -20.69
C HIS A 330 -19.30 7.05 -20.25
N ARG A 331 -19.62 7.94 -21.21
CA ARG A 331 -20.33 9.19 -20.94
C ARG A 331 -21.67 8.95 -20.25
N ARG A 332 -22.51 8.07 -20.81
CA ARG A 332 -23.82 7.75 -20.23
C ARG A 332 -23.71 7.07 -18.87
N LEU A 333 -22.68 6.24 -18.66
CA LEU A 333 -22.44 5.61 -17.36
C LEU A 333 -22.10 6.65 -16.30
N ILE A 334 -21.13 7.53 -16.57
CA ILE A 334 -20.73 8.59 -15.63
C ILE A 334 -21.90 9.53 -15.34
N LEU A 335 -22.63 9.97 -16.37
CA LEU A 335 -23.82 10.82 -16.20
C LEU A 335 -24.86 10.15 -15.31
N LYS A 336 -25.17 8.87 -15.55
CA LYS A 336 -26.08 8.08 -14.71
C LYS A 336 -25.58 8.03 -13.26
N SER A 337 -24.29 7.77 -13.04
CA SER A 337 -23.72 7.68 -11.68
C SER A 337 -23.86 8.99 -10.92
N ILE A 338 -23.54 10.13 -11.55
CA ILE A 338 -23.64 11.45 -10.93
C ILE A 338 -25.11 11.76 -10.58
N VAL A 339 -26.04 11.53 -11.51
CA VAL A 339 -27.46 11.83 -11.31
C VAL A 339 -28.06 10.97 -10.20
N LEU A 340 -27.80 9.67 -10.19
CA LEU A 340 -28.31 8.78 -9.15
C LEU A 340 -27.69 9.08 -7.78
N CYS A 341 -26.39 9.40 -7.73
CA CYS A 341 -25.74 9.82 -6.49
C CYS A 341 -26.38 11.09 -5.92
N TRP A 342 -26.67 12.09 -6.78
CA TRP A 342 -27.36 13.31 -6.37
C TRP A 342 -28.73 13.00 -5.76
N LYS A 343 -29.53 12.15 -6.41
CA LYS A 343 -30.85 11.74 -5.91
C LYS A 343 -30.77 11.03 -4.56
N ASN A 344 -29.83 10.10 -4.40
CA ASN A 344 -29.63 9.39 -3.13
C ASN A 344 -29.25 10.33 -1.97
N LEU A 345 -28.70 11.52 -2.25
CA LEU A 345 -28.34 12.51 -1.24
C LEU A 345 -29.52 13.41 -0.83
N GLU A 346 -30.62 13.45 -1.58
CA GLU A 346 -31.81 14.23 -1.21
C GLU A 346 -32.52 13.63 0.01
N ASP A 347 -32.32 12.33 0.27
CA ASP A 347 -32.89 11.60 1.40
C ASP A 347 -32.07 11.72 2.71
N VAL A 348 -30.88 12.35 2.71
CA VAL A 348 -29.93 12.39 3.85
C VAL A 348 -29.70 13.82 4.35
N SER A 349 -30.15 14.14 5.57
CA SER A 349 -30.43 15.52 5.99
C SER A 349 -29.28 16.36 6.59
N THR A 350 -28.08 15.83 6.87
CA THR A 350 -27.03 16.62 7.55
C THR A 350 -25.61 16.54 6.97
N ASP A 351 -25.17 15.41 6.41
CA ASP A 351 -23.79 15.26 5.87
C ASP A 351 -23.69 15.44 4.33
N GLY A 352 -24.82 15.63 3.64
CA GLY A 352 -24.88 15.65 2.17
C GLY A 352 -24.29 16.89 1.50
N SER A 353 -24.14 18.02 2.21
CA SER A 353 -23.72 19.29 1.58
C SER A 353 -22.34 19.21 0.92
N LYS A 354 -21.34 18.65 1.63
CA LYS A 354 -19.98 18.51 1.08
C LYS A 354 -19.95 17.60 -0.14
N VAL A 355 -20.72 16.50 -0.11
CA VAL A 355 -20.81 15.57 -1.22
C VAL A 355 -21.48 16.25 -2.42
N LYS A 356 -22.53 17.05 -2.20
CA LYS A 356 -23.20 17.83 -3.25
C LYS A 356 -22.24 18.82 -3.93
N ASP A 357 -21.43 19.55 -3.17
CA ASP A 357 -20.45 20.49 -3.71
C ASP A 357 -19.38 19.78 -4.56
N GLU A 358 -18.85 18.67 -4.04
CA GLU A 358 -17.88 17.85 -4.76
C GLU A 358 -18.46 17.22 -6.02
N LEU A 359 -19.75 16.85 -5.98
CA LEU A 359 -20.48 16.28 -7.12
C LEU A 359 -20.78 17.32 -8.20
N LYS A 360 -21.11 18.56 -7.84
CA LYS A 360 -21.19 19.69 -8.78
C LYS A 360 -19.83 19.92 -9.47
N SER A 361 -18.75 19.92 -8.70
CA SER A 361 -17.39 20.03 -9.24
C SER A 361 -17.05 18.87 -10.20
N LEU A 362 -17.46 17.63 -9.88
CA LEU A 362 -17.30 16.48 -10.77
C LEU A 362 -18.12 16.63 -12.06
N ALA A 363 -19.38 17.07 -11.96
CA ALA A 363 -20.25 17.30 -13.11
C ALA A 363 -19.66 18.33 -14.08
N ARG A 364 -19.12 19.44 -13.55
CA ARG A 364 -18.42 20.47 -14.35
C ARG A 364 -17.21 19.89 -15.07
N LEU A 365 -16.34 19.18 -14.34
CA LEU A 365 -15.15 18.56 -14.92
C LEU A 365 -15.53 17.56 -16.03
N PHE A 366 -16.57 16.76 -15.80
CA PHE A 366 -17.08 15.80 -16.76
C PHE A 366 -17.58 16.47 -18.05
N THR A 367 -18.39 17.53 -17.94
CA THR A 367 -18.89 18.29 -19.10
C THR A 367 -17.74 18.87 -19.92
N VAL A 368 -16.77 19.52 -19.27
CA VAL A 368 -15.58 20.09 -19.93
C VAL A 368 -14.75 19.01 -20.62
N ALA A 369 -14.53 17.87 -19.96
CA ALA A 369 -13.78 16.75 -20.54
C ALA A 369 -14.48 16.14 -21.77
N CYS A 370 -15.82 16.09 -21.74
CA CYS A 370 -16.61 15.61 -22.87
C CYS A 370 -16.54 16.57 -24.07
N GLU A 371 -16.70 17.88 -23.83
CA GLU A 371 -16.62 18.92 -24.85
C GLU A 371 -15.23 18.95 -25.52
N ALA A 372 -14.17 18.87 -24.71
CA ALA A 372 -12.79 18.86 -25.21
C ALA A 372 -12.48 17.65 -26.10
N SER A 373 -13.17 16.52 -25.90
CA SER A 373 -12.93 15.27 -26.63
C SER A 373 -13.83 15.08 -27.85
N THR A 374 -14.92 15.84 -27.97
CA THR A 374 -15.84 15.74 -29.12
C THR A 374 -15.31 16.53 -30.32
N PRO A 375 -15.04 15.90 -31.48
CA PRO A 375 -14.76 16.64 -32.70
C PRO A 375 -16.01 17.37 -33.18
N ALA A 376 -15.80 18.58 -33.74
CA ALA A 376 -16.84 19.55 -34.09
C ALA A 376 -18.00 19.01 -34.97
N ASP A 377 -17.80 17.90 -35.69
CA ASP A 377 -18.78 17.29 -36.61
C ASP A 377 -19.67 16.20 -36.00
N THR A 378 -19.54 15.88 -34.70
CA THR A 378 -20.29 14.77 -34.09
C THR A 378 -21.59 15.28 -33.44
N ASN A 379 -22.74 14.81 -33.92
CA ASN A 379 -24.08 15.11 -33.40
C ASN A 379 -24.35 14.62 -31.95
N SER A 380 -23.35 14.08 -31.27
CA SER A 380 -23.41 13.54 -29.91
C SER A 380 -22.89 14.61 -28.93
N LYS A 381 -23.69 15.64 -28.70
CA LYS A 381 -23.37 16.70 -27.75
C LYS A 381 -23.79 16.28 -26.34
N ILE A 382 -22.87 16.37 -25.38
CA ILE A 382 -23.16 16.17 -23.96
C ILE A 382 -24.29 17.09 -23.49
N GLU A 383 -24.37 18.31 -24.04
CA GLU A 383 -25.42 19.28 -23.79
C GLU A 383 -26.84 18.71 -24.02
N THR A 384 -27.03 17.91 -25.08
CA THR A 384 -28.33 17.31 -25.39
C THR A 384 -28.70 16.25 -24.36
N GLU A 385 -27.74 15.43 -23.92
CA GLU A 385 -27.96 14.40 -22.90
C GLU A 385 -28.24 15.02 -21.53
N VAL A 386 -27.48 16.04 -21.14
CA VAL A 386 -27.71 16.80 -19.90
C VAL A 386 -29.08 17.49 -19.94
N SER A 387 -29.42 18.15 -21.05
CA SER A 387 -30.72 18.83 -21.21
C SER A 387 -31.89 17.85 -21.15
N ALA A 388 -31.76 16.66 -21.73
CA ALA A 388 -32.78 15.62 -21.65
C ALA A 388 -32.99 15.11 -20.22
N VAL A 389 -31.90 14.94 -19.46
CA VAL A 389 -31.96 14.50 -18.06
C VAL A 389 -32.56 15.59 -17.17
N VAL A 390 -32.15 16.85 -17.34
CA VAL A 390 -32.69 18.00 -16.62
C VAL A 390 -34.17 18.24 -16.98
N GLY A 391 -34.56 18.03 -18.24
CA GLY A 391 -35.96 18.11 -18.66
C GLY A 391 -36.83 17.01 -18.04
N ALA A 392 -36.25 15.85 -17.73
CA ALA A 392 -36.95 14.76 -17.04
C ALA A 392 -37.08 15.01 -15.53
N ASP A 393 -36.13 15.73 -14.91
CA ASP A 393 -36.17 16.09 -13.49
C ASP A 393 -35.58 17.49 -13.23
N PRO A 394 -36.43 18.50 -12.99
CA PRO A 394 -35.99 19.88 -12.79
C PRO A 394 -35.07 20.09 -11.58
N HIS A 395 -35.07 19.21 -10.57
CA HIS A 395 -34.18 19.34 -9.41
C HIS A 395 -32.70 19.16 -9.79
N LEU A 396 -32.43 18.45 -10.90
CA LEU A 396 -31.08 18.27 -11.43
C LEU A 396 -30.51 19.57 -12.05
N LEU A 397 -31.31 20.63 -12.19
CA LEU A 397 -30.81 21.94 -12.55
C LEU A 397 -29.72 22.40 -11.58
N GLU A 398 -29.87 22.15 -10.27
CA GLU A 398 -28.88 22.59 -9.28
C GLU A 398 -27.52 21.90 -9.44
N LEU A 399 -27.52 20.65 -9.95
CA LEU A 399 -26.31 19.86 -10.18
C LEU A 399 -25.49 20.37 -11.37
N PHE A 400 -26.16 20.81 -12.44
CA PHE A 400 -25.52 21.24 -13.69
C PHE A 400 -25.46 22.76 -13.86
N ASN A 401 -26.20 23.55 -13.07
CA ASN A 401 -26.12 25.01 -13.07
C ASN A 401 -24.91 25.50 -12.27
N ASN A 402 -24.39 26.65 -12.72
CA ASN A 402 -23.23 27.31 -12.12
C ASN A 402 -23.54 28.00 -10.80
#